data_AF-A0A9P0ZWS2-F1
#
_entry.id   AF-A0A9P0ZWS2-F1
#
_cell.length_a   1.000
_cell.length_b   1.000
_cell.length_c   1.000
_cell.angle_alpha   90.00
_cell.angle_beta   90.00
_cell.angle_gamma   90.00
#
_symmetry.space_group_name_H-M   'P 1'
#
loop_
_entity.id
_entity.type
_entity.pdbx_description
1 polymer ?
#
loop_
_entity_poly.entity_id
_entity_poly.type
_entity_poly.pdbx_seq_one_letter_code
_entity_poly.pdbx_strand_id
1 'polypeptide(L)'
;MATFLHLYTPSSSSFLTPAKDTSFMKTKPCLHHNHRPLFLASSHPTEADQELPEPIRTLWQWGCDEGVISRKTPVRPGIVPEGLGLVATKDIGRNDVVLEVPRRFWITPETVADSEIGSVCSGMNPWVAVALFLLREKHRGDSKWKSYLDVLPDCTNATVFWSEEELAELQGTQLLSTTIGVIEYVQTEFQRAEEVILRNKQLFPFTITLDDFVWAFGILRSRAFSRLQNQNLILMPFADLINHSGRVTSEVPAYEVRRTAGFFSRDYLFSLRSPLAAKKGEQVFIQYDVNKSNADLALDYGFTDSSPHRDAFTLTLEISESDEFYGDKLDIAESVGLGETAYFDIKLGKPLPPQMLPYLRLVVLVGPDAFLLESIFRNAVWGHLELPISRANELLMCKIVCDACSSALSGYSTTLEEDEKMKKAGSMSPRLEIAVEVRGGEKKVLTETNNIFREREEELDDLEYYQERRLKDLGLVGEQGELIFWEPPQK
;
A
#
# COMPACT_ATOMS: atom_id res chain seq x y z
N MET A 1 -2.63 9.45 -7.92
CA MET A 1 -2.33 8.26 -7.11
C MET A 1 -3.61 7.85 -6.43
N ALA A 2 -4.12 6.64 -6.66
CA ALA A 2 -5.34 6.18 -6.01
C ALA A 2 -5.18 4.69 -5.71
N THR A 3 -4.67 4.42 -4.52
CA THR A 3 -4.68 3.10 -3.88
C THR A 3 -6.12 2.82 -3.46
N PHE A 4 -6.55 1.56 -3.56
CA PHE A 4 -7.85 1.10 -3.10
C PHE A 4 -8.14 1.64 -1.71
N LEU A 5 -9.29 2.29 -1.55
CA LEU A 5 -9.76 2.81 -0.26
C LEU A 5 -8.84 3.94 0.22
N HIS A 6 -9.28 5.19 0.02
CA HIS A 6 -9.09 6.17 1.08
C HIS A 6 -9.82 5.60 2.30
N LEU A 7 -9.13 4.77 3.07
CA LEU A 7 -9.38 4.74 4.49
C LEU A 7 -9.05 6.16 4.93
N TYR A 8 -10.06 6.90 5.35
CA TYR A 8 -9.84 7.94 6.33
C TYR A 8 -8.93 7.30 7.38
N THR A 9 -7.67 7.73 7.42
CA THR A 9 -6.86 7.60 8.63
C THR A 9 -7.71 8.25 9.71
N PRO A 10 -8.19 7.51 10.74
CA PRO A 10 -8.81 8.18 11.86
C PRO A 10 -7.77 9.18 12.37
N SER A 11 -8.20 10.41 12.57
CA SER A 11 -7.46 11.45 13.26
C SER A 11 -7.06 10.92 14.65
N SER A 12 -5.91 10.25 14.74
CA SER A 12 -5.26 9.96 16.01
C SER A 12 -4.33 11.13 16.29
N SER A 13 -4.92 12.22 16.77
CA SER A 13 -4.20 13.18 17.59
C SER A 13 -3.73 12.43 18.84
N SER A 14 -2.52 11.90 18.82
CA SER A 14 -1.89 11.33 20.00
C SER A 14 -0.42 11.69 20.02
N PHE A 15 -0.16 12.85 20.63
CA PHE A 15 1.05 13.05 21.42
C PHE A 15 1.29 11.79 22.27
N LEU A 16 2.54 11.32 22.24
CA LEU A 16 3.08 10.23 23.05
C LEU A 16 2.50 10.24 24.46
N THR A 17 1.51 9.37 24.68
CA THR A 17 1.00 9.02 26.01
C THR A 17 0.82 7.50 26.06
N PRO A 18 1.12 6.87 27.21
CA PRO A 18 1.19 5.42 27.29
C PRO A 18 -0.20 4.81 27.07
N ALA A 19 -0.25 3.79 26.21
CA ALA A 19 -1.46 3.05 25.87
C ALA A 19 -2.20 2.62 27.14
N LYS A 20 -3.48 2.98 27.23
CA LYS A 20 -4.40 2.38 28.20
C LYS A 20 -4.76 0.97 27.68
N ASP A 21 -4.77 0.00 28.59
CA ASP A 21 -5.16 -1.38 28.35
C ASP A 21 -6.48 -1.48 27.56
N THR A 22 -6.40 -1.71 26.26
CA THR A 22 -7.51 -2.15 25.42
C THR A 22 -7.53 -3.68 25.45
N SER A 23 -8.55 -4.27 26.09
CA SER A 23 -8.73 -5.72 26.03
C SER A 23 -9.08 -6.12 24.60
N PHE A 24 -8.17 -6.83 23.94
CA PHE A 24 -8.37 -7.36 22.60
C PHE A 24 -9.41 -8.49 22.63
N MET A 25 -10.34 -8.45 21.68
CA MET A 25 -11.35 -9.50 21.47
C MET A 25 -10.77 -10.55 20.52
N LYS A 26 -10.88 -11.81 20.95
CA LYS A 26 -10.30 -13.00 20.32
C LYS A 26 -10.90 -13.23 18.92
N THR A 27 -10.22 -12.78 17.87
CA THR A 27 -10.31 -13.47 16.57
C THR A 27 -9.72 -14.86 16.76
N LYS A 28 -10.40 -15.92 16.30
CA LYS A 28 -9.79 -17.26 16.38
C LYS A 28 -8.52 -17.25 15.51
N PRO A 29 -7.34 -17.58 16.05
CA PRO A 29 -6.15 -17.69 15.24
C PRO A 29 -6.41 -18.77 14.18
N CYS A 30 -6.06 -18.48 12.93
CA CYS A 30 -6.14 -19.47 11.86
C CYS A 30 -5.20 -20.62 12.22
N LEU A 31 -5.78 -21.74 12.66
CA LEU A 31 -5.02 -22.94 12.98
C LEU A 31 -4.42 -23.48 11.69
N HIS A 32 -3.10 -23.36 11.54
CA HIS A 32 -2.38 -24.01 10.46
C HIS A 32 -2.60 -25.52 10.54
N HIS A 33 -3.25 -26.10 9.53
CA HIS A 33 -2.92 -27.47 9.18
C HIS A 33 -1.46 -27.46 8.71
N ASN A 34 -0.59 -28.02 9.56
CA ASN A 34 0.84 -28.21 9.30
C ASN A 34 1.06 -29.02 8.01
N HIS A 35 1.00 -28.36 6.85
CA HIS A 35 1.81 -28.76 5.71
C HIS A 35 3.19 -28.18 5.95
N ARG A 36 4.01 -28.93 6.67
CA ARG A 36 5.44 -28.66 6.88
C ARG A 36 6.07 -28.32 5.51
N PRO A 37 6.59 -27.10 5.27
CA PRO A 37 7.51 -26.91 4.17
C PRO A 37 8.80 -27.59 4.61
N LEU A 38 9.11 -28.74 3.99
CA LEU A 38 10.42 -29.35 4.13
C LEU A 38 11.44 -28.39 3.52
N PHE A 39 12.15 -27.65 4.36
CA PHE A 39 13.38 -26.98 3.98
C PHE A 39 14.38 -28.06 3.54
N LEU A 40 14.46 -28.30 2.24
CA LEU A 40 15.54 -29.05 1.61
C LEU A 40 16.52 -28.03 1.05
N ALA A 41 17.72 -28.05 1.62
CA ALA A 41 18.89 -27.39 1.08
C ALA A 41 19.05 -27.69 -0.43
N SER A 42 19.57 -26.71 -1.15
CA SER A 42 19.76 -26.68 -2.60
C SER A 42 20.04 -28.06 -3.21
N SER A 43 19.00 -28.66 -3.76
CA SER A 43 19.08 -29.74 -4.74
C SER A 43 17.83 -29.60 -5.61
N HIS A 44 18.02 -29.57 -6.93
CA HIS A 44 16.92 -29.51 -7.89
C HIS A 44 15.86 -30.56 -7.51
N PRO A 45 14.59 -30.19 -7.30
CA PRO A 45 13.55 -31.18 -7.14
C PRO A 45 13.40 -31.87 -8.49
N THR A 46 13.77 -33.14 -8.54
CA THR A 46 13.37 -34.04 -9.63
C THR A 46 11.83 -34.00 -9.71
N GLU A 47 11.29 -33.75 -10.90
CA GLU A 47 9.86 -33.81 -11.24
C GLU A 47 9.25 -35.16 -10.81
N ALA A 48 8.77 -35.24 -9.59
CA ALA A 48 7.72 -36.17 -9.21
C ALA A 48 6.47 -35.32 -9.06
N ASP A 49 5.53 -35.50 -9.98
CA ASP A 49 4.22 -34.83 -10.01
C ASP A 49 3.55 -34.94 -8.64
N GLN A 50 3.67 -33.90 -7.81
CA GLN A 50 2.81 -33.77 -6.65
C GLN A 50 1.39 -33.57 -7.18
N GLU A 51 0.53 -34.53 -6.84
CA GLU A 51 -0.86 -34.52 -7.26
C GLU A 51 -1.54 -33.26 -6.72
N LEU A 52 -2.11 -32.46 -7.63
CA LEU A 52 -2.80 -31.23 -7.27
C LEU A 52 -4.02 -31.54 -6.39
N PRO A 53 -4.32 -30.72 -5.37
CA PRO A 53 -5.50 -30.89 -4.53
C PRO A 53 -6.81 -30.98 -5.35
N GLU A 54 -7.78 -31.75 -4.88
CA GLU A 54 -9.04 -31.94 -5.60
C GLU A 54 -9.79 -30.63 -5.94
N PRO A 55 -9.86 -29.62 -5.05
CA PRO A 55 -10.50 -28.35 -5.38
C PRO A 55 -9.86 -27.65 -6.59
N ILE A 56 -8.53 -27.62 -6.69
CA ILE A 56 -7.85 -26.95 -7.81
C ILE A 56 -8.00 -27.73 -9.11
N ARG A 57 -8.07 -29.07 -9.06
CA ARG A 57 -8.39 -29.90 -10.23
C ARG A 57 -9.81 -29.62 -10.73
N THR A 58 -10.76 -29.54 -9.80
CA THR A 58 -12.16 -29.21 -10.09
C THR A 58 -12.30 -27.82 -10.70
N LEU A 59 -11.61 -26.81 -10.14
CA LEU A 59 -11.56 -25.48 -10.71
C LEU A 59 -11.02 -25.51 -12.14
N TRP A 60 -9.87 -26.15 -12.37
CA TRP A 60 -9.26 -26.19 -13.69
C TRP A 60 -10.11 -26.94 -14.72
N GLN A 61 -10.79 -28.02 -14.30
CA GLN A 61 -11.74 -28.74 -15.14
C GLN A 61 -12.94 -27.87 -15.51
N TRP A 62 -13.51 -27.12 -14.56
CA TRP A 62 -14.58 -26.15 -14.85
C TRP A 62 -14.14 -25.11 -15.88
N GLY A 63 -12.89 -24.63 -15.79
CA GLY A 63 -12.30 -23.75 -16.80
C GLY A 63 -12.19 -24.39 -18.19
N CYS A 64 -11.88 -25.69 -18.27
CA CYS A 64 -11.88 -26.45 -19.53
C CYS A 64 -13.29 -26.60 -20.12
N ASP A 65 -14.26 -26.97 -19.30
CA ASP A 65 -15.65 -27.21 -19.72
C ASP A 65 -16.31 -25.94 -20.24
N GLU A 66 -15.97 -24.80 -19.64
CA GLU A 66 -16.44 -23.47 -20.03
C GLU A 66 -15.67 -22.84 -21.19
N GLY A 67 -14.60 -23.49 -21.67
CA GLY A 67 -13.76 -23.02 -22.77
C GLY A 67 -12.82 -21.87 -22.43
N VAL A 68 -12.62 -21.58 -21.14
CA VAL A 68 -11.62 -20.59 -20.66
C VAL A 68 -10.21 -21.19 -20.77
N ILE A 69 -10.07 -22.47 -20.43
CA ILE A 69 -8.83 -23.23 -20.52
C ILE A 69 -8.90 -24.14 -21.75
N SER A 70 -7.82 -24.16 -22.53
CA SER A 70 -7.72 -25.01 -23.72
C SER A 70 -6.32 -25.60 -23.85
N ARG A 71 -6.13 -26.50 -24.83
CA ARG A 71 -4.79 -27.01 -25.19
C ARG A 71 -3.80 -25.92 -25.60
N LYS A 72 -4.28 -24.71 -25.95
CA LYS A 72 -3.42 -23.57 -26.31
C LYS A 72 -2.95 -22.78 -25.08
N THR A 73 -3.62 -22.91 -23.94
CA THR A 73 -3.28 -22.22 -22.69
C THR A 73 -1.87 -22.66 -22.24
N PRO A 74 -0.89 -21.75 -22.22
CA PRO A 74 0.52 -22.09 -21.99
C PRO A 74 0.87 -22.33 -20.51
N VAL A 75 -0.11 -22.37 -19.61
CA VAL A 75 0.09 -22.55 -18.17
C VAL A 75 -0.88 -23.57 -17.58
N ARG A 76 -0.53 -24.08 -16.40
CA ARG A 76 -1.36 -24.91 -15.53
C ARG A 76 -1.14 -24.52 -14.07
N PRO A 77 -2.06 -24.86 -13.14
CA PRO A 77 -1.80 -24.72 -11.72
C PRO A 77 -0.65 -25.64 -11.27
N GLY A 78 0.10 -25.18 -10.28
CA GLY A 78 1.17 -25.92 -9.62
C GLY A 78 1.28 -25.55 -8.14
N ILE A 79 1.78 -26.49 -7.33
CA ILE A 79 2.20 -26.23 -5.95
C ILE A 79 3.59 -25.60 -6.02
N VAL A 80 3.73 -24.43 -5.43
CA VAL A 80 4.93 -23.57 -5.47
C VAL A 80 5.23 -23.06 -4.05
N PRO A 81 6.42 -22.48 -3.78
CA PRO A 81 6.75 -21.96 -2.44
C PRO A 81 5.74 -20.96 -1.88
N GLU A 82 5.11 -20.17 -2.75
CA GLU A 82 4.10 -19.16 -2.40
C GLU A 82 2.69 -19.76 -2.18
N GLY A 83 2.52 -21.07 -2.34
CA GLY A 83 1.25 -21.79 -2.25
C GLY A 83 0.83 -22.38 -3.61
N LEU A 84 -0.21 -21.82 -4.23
CA LEU A 84 -0.61 -22.15 -5.58
C LEU A 84 -0.10 -21.10 -6.56
N GLY A 85 0.35 -21.53 -7.73
CA GLY A 85 0.91 -20.67 -8.76
C GLY A 85 0.58 -21.14 -10.17
N LEU A 86 0.83 -20.31 -11.17
CA LEU A 86 0.76 -20.68 -12.59
C LEU A 86 2.13 -21.12 -13.09
N VAL A 87 2.21 -22.37 -13.57
CA VAL A 87 3.44 -22.99 -14.09
C VAL A 87 3.34 -23.16 -15.60
N ALA A 88 4.39 -22.78 -16.32
CA ALA A 88 4.46 -22.85 -17.77
C ALA A 88 4.45 -24.31 -18.27
N THR A 89 3.57 -24.64 -19.21
CA THR A 89 3.46 -25.97 -19.85
C THR A 89 4.33 -26.10 -21.10
N LYS A 90 4.83 -24.97 -21.60
CA LYS A 90 5.78 -24.80 -22.70
C LYS A 90 6.55 -23.50 -22.49
N ASP A 91 7.58 -23.25 -23.28
CA ASP A 91 8.28 -21.96 -23.23
C ASP A 91 7.32 -20.80 -23.59
N ILE A 92 7.36 -19.74 -22.78
CA ILE A 92 6.55 -18.53 -22.88
C ILE A 92 7.49 -17.37 -23.14
N GLY A 93 7.27 -16.66 -24.25
CA GLY A 93 7.98 -15.44 -24.58
C GLY A 93 7.55 -14.27 -23.73
N ARG A 94 8.39 -13.23 -23.67
CA ARG A 94 8.02 -11.97 -23.04
C ARG A 94 6.79 -11.36 -23.75
N ASN A 95 5.82 -10.93 -22.95
CA ASN A 95 4.53 -10.36 -23.36
C ASN A 95 3.55 -11.34 -24.05
N ASP A 96 3.86 -12.64 -24.06
CA ASP A 96 2.93 -13.66 -24.53
C ASP A 96 1.70 -13.73 -23.62
N VAL A 97 0.54 -13.99 -24.24
CA VAL A 97 -0.72 -14.19 -23.52
C VAL A 97 -0.67 -15.52 -22.77
N VAL A 98 -0.89 -15.44 -21.47
CA VAL A 98 -0.85 -16.55 -20.52
C VAL A 98 -2.25 -17.12 -20.31
N LEU A 99 -3.24 -16.25 -20.13
CA LEU A 99 -4.60 -16.64 -19.78
C LEU A 99 -5.57 -15.56 -20.23
N GLU A 100 -6.75 -15.97 -20.70
CA GLU A 100 -7.82 -15.04 -21.02
C GLU A 100 -9.12 -15.43 -20.32
N VAL A 101 -9.74 -14.50 -19.59
CA VAL A 101 -10.92 -14.76 -18.76
C VAL A 101 -12.11 -13.91 -19.21
N PRO A 102 -13.21 -14.51 -19.70
CA PRO A 102 -14.41 -13.78 -20.11
C PRO A 102 -15.13 -13.07 -18.95
N ARG A 103 -15.76 -11.91 -19.23
CA ARG A 103 -16.50 -11.07 -18.26
C ARG A 103 -17.51 -11.80 -17.40
N ARG A 104 -18.13 -12.86 -17.94
CA ARG A 104 -19.14 -13.66 -17.24
C ARG A 104 -18.61 -14.37 -16.00
N PHE A 105 -17.28 -14.51 -15.84
CA PHE A 105 -16.65 -15.13 -14.67
C PHE A 105 -16.26 -14.13 -13.59
N TRP A 106 -16.19 -12.84 -13.92
CA TRP A 106 -15.66 -11.83 -13.01
C TRP A 106 -16.64 -11.60 -11.86
N ILE A 107 -16.11 -11.44 -10.66
CA ILE A 107 -16.86 -10.97 -9.50
C ILE A 107 -16.49 -9.51 -9.28
N THR A 108 -17.47 -8.64 -9.47
CA THR A 108 -17.35 -7.18 -9.50
C THR A 108 -18.55 -6.55 -8.80
N PRO A 109 -18.51 -5.26 -8.40
CA PRO A 109 -19.69 -4.56 -7.91
C PRO A 109 -20.90 -4.67 -8.84
N GLU A 110 -20.70 -4.66 -10.17
CA GLU A 110 -21.81 -4.84 -11.13
C GLU A 110 -22.33 -6.28 -11.12
N THR A 111 -21.46 -7.28 -10.96
CA THR A 111 -21.90 -8.68 -10.78
C THR A 111 -22.80 -8.81 -9.54
N VAL A 112 -22.52 -8.05 -8.48
CA VAL A 112 -23.38 -8.01 -7.28
C VAL A 112 -24.70 -7.29 -7.57
N ALA A 113 -24.65 -6.15 -8.26
CA ALA A 113 -25.84 -5.37 -8.62
C ALA A 113 -26.84 -6.18 -9.47
N ASP A 114 -26.34 -7.04 -10.36
CA ASP A 114 -27.15 -7.92 -11.22
C ASP A 114 -27.63 -9.21 -10.51
N SER A 115 -27.29 -9.40 -9.23
CA SER A 115 -27.64 -10.59 -8.45
C SER A 115 -28.88 -10.42 -7.57
N GLU A 116 -29.34 -11.50 -6.95
CA GLU A 116 -30.46 -11.50 -6.01
C GLU A 116 -30.26 -10.57 -4.80
N ILE A 117 -29.02 -10.21 -4.45
CA ILE A 117 -28.71 -9.28 -3.36
C ILE A 117 -28.42 -7.84 -3.82
N GLY A 118 -28.45 -7.58 -5.13
CA GLY A 118 -28.07 -6.28 -5.69
C GLY A 118 -28.89 -5.11 -5.14
N SER A 119 -30.20 -5.29 -4.96
CA SER A 119 -31.07 -4.25 -4.40
C SER A 119 -30.79 -3.95 -2.94
N VAL A 120 -30.42 -4.97 -2.14
CA VAL A 120 -30.16 -4.81 -0.69
C VAL A 120 -28.75 -4.29 -0.41
N CYS A 121 -27.82 -4.50 -1.34
CA CYS A 121 -26.47 -3.96 -1.29
C CYS A 121 -26.34 -2.57 -1.95
N SER A 122 -27.44 -2.02 -2.48
CA SER A 122 -27.43 -0.70 -3.13
C SER A 122 -27.03 0.40 -2.13
N GLY A 123 -26.08 1.26 -2.53
CA GLY A 123 -25.57 2.34 -1.68
C GLY A 123 -24.54 1.93 -0.63
N MET A 124 -24.23 0.63 -0.50
CA MET A 124 -23.12 0.17 0.32
C MET A 124 -21.77 0.54 -0.32
N ASN A 125 -20.73 0.54 0.51
CA ASN A 125 -19.36 0.55 0.02
C ASN A 125 -19.15 -0.65 -0.95
N PRO A 126 -18.61 -0.44 -2.17
CA PRO A 126 -18.46 -1.51 -3.17
C PRO A 126 -17.79 -2.78 -2.65
N TRP A 127 -16.77 -2.66 -1.80
CA TRP A 127 -16.09 -3.85 -1.26
C TRP A 127 -16.98 -4.63 -0.28
N VAL A 128 -17.80 -3.96 0.51
CA VAL A 128 -18.76 -4.59 1.43
C VAL A 128 -19.80 -5.38 0.64
N ALA A 129 -20.33 -4.79 -0.43
CA ALA A 129 -21.28 -5.48 -1.30
C ALA A 129 -20.67 -6.76 -1.92
N VAL A 130 -19.43 -6.69 -2.40
CA VAL A 130 -18.72 -7.86 -2.93
C VAL A 130 -18.38 -8.87 -1.83
N ALA A 131 -18.04 -8.44 -0.61
CA ALA A 131 -17.78 -9.34 0.51
C ALA A 131 -19.03 -10.15 0.88
N LEU A 132 -20.19 -9.50 0.99
CA LEU A 132 -21.47 -10.18 1.23
C LEU A 132 -21.84 -11.15 0.10
N PHE A 133 -21.55 -10.76 -1.14
CA PHE A 133 -21.74 -11.63 -2.31
C PHE A 133 -20.88 -12.88 -2.21
N LEU A 134 -19.58 -12.75 -1.92
CA LEU A 134 -18.66 -13.89 -1.78
C LEU A 134 -19.13 -14.84 -0.68
N LEU A 135 -19.50 -14.31 0.48
CA LEU A 135 -19.96 -15.10 1.62
C LEU A 135 -21.25 -15.84 1.31
N ARG A 136 -22.17 -15.21 0.58
CA ARG A 136 -23.39 -15.86 0.12
C ARG A 136 -23.13 -16.97 -0.88
N GLU A 137 -22.34 -16.69 -1.90
CA GLU A 137 -22.02 -17.68 -2.93
C GLU A 137 -21.22 -18.86 -2.35
N LYS A 138 -20.39 -18.64 -1.31
CA LYS A 138 -19.66 -19.71 -0.60
C LYS A 138 -20.60 -20.71 0.10
N HIS A 139 -21.75 -20.24 0.59
CA HIS A 139 -22.75 -21.09 1.24
C HIS A 139 -23.73 -21.76 0.25
N ARG A 140 -23.75 -21.33 -1.02
CA ARG A 140 -24.63 -21.88 -2.05
C ARG A 140 -23.98 -23.08 -2.74
N GLY A 141 -24.59 -24.26 -2.58
CA GLY A 141 -24.14 -25.48 -3.27
C GLY A 141 -24.29 -25.42 -4.79
N ASP A 142 -25.20 -24.58 -5.30
CA ASP A 142 -25.48 -24.36 -6.72
C ASP A 142 -24.77 -23.12 -7.29
N SER A 143 -23.85 -22.50 -6.54
CA SER A 143 -23.14 -21.30 -6.98
C SER A 143 -22.37 -21.57 -8.27
N LYS A 144 -22.48 -20.65 -9.23
CA LYS A 144 -21.64 -20.64 -10.44
C LYS A 144 -20.15 -20.60 -10.10
N TRP A 145 -19.78 -19.96 -8.99
CA TRP A 145 -18.39 -19.79 -8.58
C TRP A 145 -17.93 -20.84 -7.57
N LYS A 146 -18.72 -21.90 -7.30
CA LYS A 146 -18.44 -22.89 -6.26
C LYS A 146 -17.01 -23.44 -6.35
N SER A 147 -16.60 -23.90 -7.53
CA SER A 147 -15.25 -24.46 -7.74
C SER A 147 -14.12 -23.44 -7.53
N TYR A 148 -14.38 -22.15 -7.76
CA TYR A 148 -13.42 -21.08 -7.47
C TYR A 148 -13.35 -20.78 -5.97
N LEU A 149 -14.50 -20.64 -5.32
CA LEU A 149 -14.58 -20.34 -3.90
C LEU A 149 -13.98 -21.46 -3.02
N ASP A 150 -14.07 -22.72 -3.47
CA ASP A 150 -13.46 -23.88 -2.80
C ASP A 150 -11.93 -23.93 -2.90
N VAL A 151 -11.32 -23.16 -3.81
CA VAL A 151 -9.86 -23.07 -3.98
C VAL A 151 -9.27 -21.91 -3.18
N LEU A 152 -10.08 -20.91 -2.82
CA LEU A 152 -9.61 -19.76 -2.06
C LEU A 152 -9.07 -20.19 -0.69
N PRO A 153 -7.94 -19.61 -0.25
CA PRO A 153 -7.36 -19.97 1.02
C PRO A 153 -8.27 -19.52 2.17
N ASP A 154 -8.28 -20.28 3.26
CA ASP A 154 -9.00 -19.92 4.49
C ASP A 154 -8.37 -18.72 5.21
N CYS A 155 -7.09 -18.45 4.97
CA CYS A 155 -6.39 -17.27 5.47
C CYS A 155 -5.13 -16.98 4.66
N THR A 156 -4.59 -15.78 4.82
CA THR A 156 -3.26 -15.41 4.32
C THR A 156 -2.34 -15.07 5.50
N ASN A 157 -1.10 -14.72 5.21
CA ASN A 157 -0.19 -14.15 6.21
C ASN A 157 -0.38 -12.63 6.35
N ALA A 158 -1.46 -12.05 5.81
CA ALA A 158 -1.74 -10.63 5.98
C ALA A 158 -1.97 -10.30 7.45
N THR A 159 -1.51 -9.14 7.89
CA THR A 159 -1.50 -8.76 9.32
C THR A 159 -2.89 -8.71 9.96
N VAL A 160 -3.94 -8.52 9.18
CA VAL A 160 -5.34 -8.60 9.65
C VAL A 160 -5.75 -9.99 10.19
N PHE A 161 -4.97 -11.03 9.87
CA PHE A 161 -5.20 -12.42 10.34
C PHE A 161 -4.26 -12.84 11.48
N TRP A 162 -3.46 -11.92 12.01
CA TRP A 162 -2.47 -12.23 13.03
C TRP A 162 -3.09 -12.31 14.42
N SER A 163 -2.54 -13.16 15.28
CA SER A 163 -2.89 -13.18 16.69
C SER A 163 -2.31 -12.00 17.44
N GLU A 164 -2.75 -11.78 18.68
CA GLU A 164 -2.19 -10.73 19.54
C GLU A 164 -0.69 -10.92 19.78
N GLU A 165 -0.24 -12.16 19.95
CA GLU A 165 1.18 -12.50 20.14
C GLU A 165 2.00 -12.22 18.88
N GLU A 166 1.43 -12.50 17.69
CA GLU A 166 2.08 -12.20 16.42
C GLU A 166 2.12 -10.68 16.17
N LEU A 167 1.05 -9.94 16.48
CA LEU A 167 1.01 -8.48 16.37
C LEU A 167 1.97 -7.81 17.35
N ALA A 168 2.25 -8.41 18.51
CA ALA A 168 3.26 -7.92 19.44
C ALA A 168 4.67 -7.89 18.82
N GLU A 169 4.96 -8.74 17.83
CA GLU A 169 6.23 -8.69 17.07
C GLU A 169 6.36 -7.44 16.19
N LEU A 170 5.26 -6.71 15.95
CA LEU A 170 5.23 -5.44 15.21
C LEU A 170 5.23 -4.22 16.14
N GLN A 171 5.49 -4.39 17.44
CA GLN A 171 5.54 -3.28 18.40
C GLN A 171 6.49 -2.17 17.93
N GLY A 172 5.98 -0.93 17.94
CA GLY A 172 6.70 0.27 17.50
C GLY A 172 6.59 0.57 16.01
N THR A 173 6.10 -0.37 15.20
CA THR A 173 5.98 -0.16 13.75
C THR A 173 4.77 0.67 13.36
N GLN A 174 4.84 1.37 12.22
CA GLN A 174 3.65 2.00 11.62
C GLN A 174 2.66 0.96 11.08
N LEU A 175 3.18 -0.19 10.64
CA LEU A 175 2.34 -1.31 10.19
C LEU A 175 1.38 -1.78 11.28
N LEU A 176 1.80 -1.84 12.55
CA LEU A 176 0.92 -2.24 13.65
C LEU A 176 -0.26 -1.29 13.80
N SER A 177 0.00 0.02 13.90
CA SER A 177 -1.04 1.04 14.00
C SER A 177 -1.99 1.01 12.80
N THR A 178 -1.44 0.87 11.59
CA THR A 178 -2.22 0.76 10.35
C THR A 178 -3.10 -0.49 10.35
N THR A 179 -2.57 -1.64 10.78
CA THR A 179 -3.30 -2.90 10.86
C THR A 179 -4.47 -2.80 11.84
N ILE A 180 -4.24 -2.23 13.03
CA ILE A 180 -5.29 -2.04 14.04
C ILE A 180 -6.40 -1.15 13.49
N GLY A 181 -6.05 0.00 12.89
CA GLY A 181 -7.04 0.89 12.29
C GLY A 181 -7.85 0.23 11.17
N VAL A 182 -7.24 -0.64 10.37
CA VAL A 182 -7.95 -1.44 9.36
C VAL A 182 -8.92 -2.43 10.00
N ILE A 183 -8.51 -3.14 11.05
CA ILE A 183 -9.37 -4.09 11.75
C ILE A 183 -10.60 -3.37 12.34
N GLU A 184 -10.41 -2.24 13.01
CA GLU A 184 -11.49 -1.41 13.58
C GLU A 184 -12.44 -0.89 12.50
N TYR A 185 -11.90 -0.45 11.37
CA TYR A 185 -12.70 -0.04 10.21
C TYR A 185 -13.56 -1.19 9.67
N VAL A 186 -12.97 -2.37 9.46
CA VAL A 186 -13.68 -3.56 8.94
C VAL A 186 -14.76 -4.00 9.93
N GLN A 187 -14.49 -3.94 11.23
CA GLN A 187 -15.49 -4.22 12.28
C GLN A 187 -16.66 -3.25 12.22
N THR A 188 -16.40 -1.95 12.04
CA THR A 188 -17.44 -0.92 11.92
C THR A 188 -18.31 -1.15 10.67
N GLU A 189 -17.69 -1.49 9.54
CA GLU A 189 -18.43 -1.82 8.31
C GLU A 189 -19.23 -3.11 8.46
N PHE A 190 -18.73 -4.11 9.20
CA PHE A 190 -19.46 -5.33 9.50
C PHE A 190 -20.73 -5.06 10.33
N GLN A 191 -20.64 -4.21 11.35
CA GLN A 191 -21.82 -3.83 12.16
C GLN A 191 -22.92 -3.20 11.30
N ARG A 192 -22.55 -2.35 10.32
CA ARG A 192 -23.49 -1.77 9.35
C ARG A 192 -24.09 -2.82 8.42
N ALA A 193 -23.26 -3.74 7.94
CA ALA A 193 -23.69 -4.83 7.07
C ALA A 193 -24.63 -5.82 7.79
N GLU A 194 -24.41 -6.05 9.09
CA GLU A 194 -25.23 -6.95 9.92
C GLU A 194 -26.69 -6.53 9.94
N GLU A 195 -26.99 -5.23 10.02
CA GLU A 195 -28.37 -4.74 9.92
C GLU A 195 -29.05 -5.18 8.62
N VAL A 196 -28.33 -5.13 7.49
CA VAL A 196 -28.86 -5.52 6.18
C VAL A 196 -29.00 -7.03 6.09
N ILE A 197 -28.04 -7.80 6.61
CA ILE A 197 -28.11 -9.25 6.69
C ILE A 197 -29.36 -9.68 7.50
N LEU A 198 -29.56 -9.09 8.69
CA LEU A 198 -30.65 -9.43 9.59
C LEU A 198 -32.03 -9.05 9.05
N ARG A 199 -32.15 -7.95 8.30
CA ARG A 199 -33.40 -7.54 7.63
C ARG A 199 -33.75 -8.44 6.44
N ASN A 200 -32.77 -9.14 5.88
CA ASN A 200 -32.90 -9.91 4.64
C ASN A 200 -32.51 -11.39 4.81
N LYS A 201 -33.01 -12.05 5.88
CA LYS A 201 -32.71 -13.46 6.18
C LYS A 201 -33.06 -14.45 5.07
N GLN A 202 -34.00 -14.11 4.21
CA GLN A 202 -34.33 -14.90 3.02
C GLN A 202 -33.17 -14.95 2.00
N LEU A 203 -32.38 -13.87 1.93
CA LEU A 203 -31.20 -13.78 1.06
C LEU A 203 -29.94 -14.32 1.74
N PHE A 204 -29.89 -14.24 3.08
CA PHE A 204 -28.80 -14.74 3.92
C PHE A 204 -29.34 -15.74 4.97
N PRO A 205 -29.73 -16.96 4.58
CA PRO A 205 -30.33 -17.96 5.47
C PRO A 205 -29.33 -18.66 6.41
N PHE A 206 -28.11 -18.15 6.50
CA PHE A 206 -26.98 -18.67 7.28
C PHE A 206 -26.38 -17.54 8.12
N THR A 207 -25.66 -17.90 9.17
CA THR A 207 -24.96 -16.93 10.03
C THR A 207 -23.68 -16.49 9.34
N ILE A 208 -23.48 -15.17 9.24
CA ILE A 208 -22.21 -14.57 8.85
C ILE A 208 -21.56 -14.01 10.12
N THR A 209 -20.35 -14.43 10.43
CA THR A 209 -19.58 -13.92 11.57
C THR A 209 -18.61 -12.81 11.15
N LEU A 210 -18.03 -12.12 12.13
CA LEU A 210 -16.94 -11.16 11.86
C LEU A 210 -15.74 -11.85 11.20
N ASP A 211 -15.38 -13.07 11.63
CA ASP A 211 -14.26 -13.83 11.04
C ASP A 211 -14.52 -14.12 9.55
N ASP A 212 -15.76 -14.45 9.17
CA ASP A 212 -16.15 -14.62 7.77
C ASP A 212 -16.00 -13.32 6.98
N PHE A 213 -16.38 -12.19 7.58
CA PHE A 213 -16.29 -10.88 6.94
C PHE A 213 -14.84 -10.41 6.79
N VAL A 214 -13.98 -10.65 7.78
CA VAL A 214 -12.53 -10.41 7.72
C VAL A 214 -11.88 -11.32 6.67
N TRP A 215 -12.31 -12.58 6.57
CA TRP A 215 -11.88 -13.48 5.49
C TRP A 215 -12.21 -12.89 4.12
N ALA A 216 -13.46 -12.47 3.89
CA ALA A 216 -13.88 -11.90 2.61
C ALA A 216 -13.10 -10.61 2.29
N PHE A 217 -12.86 -9.75 3.29
CA PHE A 217 -12.02 -8.57 3.16
C PHE A 217 -10.57 -8.93 2.74
N GLY A 218 -9.94 -9.89 3.41
CA GLY A 218 -8.58 -10.32 3.09
C GLY A 218 -8.46 -10.98 1.70
N ILE A 219 -9.46 -11.75 1.28
CA ILE A 219 -9.53 -12.28 -0.10
C ILE A 219 -9.61 -11.14 -1.11
N LEU A 220 -10.49 -10.17 -0.90
CA LEU A 220 -10.62 -9.03 -1.82
C LEU A 220 -9.33 -8.23 -1.89
N ARG A 221 -8.70 -7.97 -0.75
CA ARG A 221 -7.48 -7.15 -0.66
C ARG A 221 -6.26 -7.84 -1.31
N SER A 222 -6.16 -9.17 -1.18
CA SER A 222 -5.03 -9.94 -1.70
C SER A 222 -5.17 -10.40 -3.16
N ARG A 223 -6.41 -10.51 -3.69
CA ARG A 223 -6.66 -11.14 -5.00
C ARG A 223 -7.36 -10.25 -6.03
N ALA A 224 -7.95 -9.13 -5.63
CA ALA A 224 -8.65 -8.28 -6.58
C ALA A 224 -7.68 -7.52 -7.49
N PHE A 225 -7.93 -7.59 -8.80
CA PHE A 225 -7.28 -6.75 -9.79
C PHE A 225 -7.90 -5.36 -9.80
N SER A 226 -7.07 -4.35 -10.09
CA SER A 226 -7.49 -2.94 -10.14
C SER A 226 -6.98 -2.23 -11.37
N ARG A 227 -7.37 -0.95 -11.50
CA ARG A 227 -6.94 -0.08 -12.61
C ARG A 227 -7.40 -0.60 -13.97
N LEU A 228 -8.59 -1.23 -14.03
CA LEU A 228 -9.17 -1.78 -15.25
C LEU A 228 -10.45 -1.04 -15.62
N GLN A 229 -10.42 -0.21 -16.67
CA GLN A 229 -11.62 0.45 -17.22
C GLN A 229 -12.50 1.18 -16.17
N ASN A 230 -11.88 1.95 -15.26
CA ASN A 230 -12.53 2.64 -14.13
C ASN A 230 -13.11 1.72 -13.04
N GLN A 231 -12.89 0.41 -13.13
CA GLN A 231 -13.17 -0.54 -12.06
C GLN A 231 -11.89 -0.83 -11.29
N ASN A 232 -12.02 -0.75 -9.96
CA ASN A 232 -10.90 -1.03 -9.06
C ASN A 232 -11.05 -2.35 -8.34
N LEU A 233 -12.20 -3.03 -8.33
CA LEU A 233 -12.41 -4.24 -7.53
C LEU A 233 -12.93 -5.40 -8.39
N ILE A 234 -12.02 -6.21 -8.92
CA ILE A 234 -12.36 -7.35 -9.79
C ILE A 234 -11.67 -8.61 -9.31
N LEU A 235 -12.43 -9.59 -8.81
CA LEU A 235 -11.91 -10.94 -8.61
C LEU A 235 -12.05 -11.75 -9.91
N MET A 236 -10.96 -12.42 -10.23
CA MET A 236 -10.75 -13.04 -11.54
C MET A 236 -10.36 -14.50 -11.34
N PRO A 237 -11.32 -15.43 -11.33
CA PRO A 237 -11.03 -16.85 -11.25
C PRO A 237 -9.96 -17.24 -12.28
N PHE A 238 -9.12 -18.21 -11.91
CA PHE A 238 -7.97 -18.70 -12.68
C PHE A 238 -6.79 -17.72 -12.76
N ALA A 239 -7.04 -16.43 -13.01
CA ALA A 239 -5.99 -15.43 -13.18
C ALA A 239 -5.36 -15.02 -11.85
N ASP A 240 -6.12 -15.06 -10.75
CA ASP A 240 -5.66 -14.74 -9.39
C ASP A 240 -4.74 -15.80 -8.76
N LEU A 241 -4.39 -16.86 -9.50
CA LEU A 241 -3.33 -17.81 -9.16
C LEU A 241 -1.94 -17.29 -9.57
N ILE A 242 -1.85 -16.17 -10.28
CA ILE A 242 -0.57 -15.58 -10.66
C ILE A 242 0.11 -14.94 -9.44
N ASN A 243 1.37 -15.28 -9.18
CA ASN A 243 2.10 -14.75 -8.03
C ASN A 243 2.93 -13.50 -8.36
N HIS A 244 3.34 -12.80 -7.30
CA HIS A 244 4.23 -11.65 -7.36
C HIS A 244 5.71 -12.06 -7.52
N SER A 245 6.49 -11.26 -8.25
CA SER A 245 7.95 -11.30 -8.14
C SER A 245 8.57 -9.92 -8.32
N GLY A 246 9.44 -9.51 -7.39
CA GLY A 246 10.23 -8.27 -7.49
C GLY A 246 11.23 -8.24 -8.66
N ARG A 247 11.42 -9.36 -9.39
CA ARG A 247 12.16 -9.40 -10.66
C ARG A 247 11.42 -8.68 -11.79
N VAL A 248 10.11 -8.49 -11.67
CA VAL A 248 9.29 -7.78 -12.65
C VAL A 248 9.30 -6.29 -12.31
N THR A 249 10.06 -5.50 -13.05
CA THR A 249 10.22 -4.06 -12.78
C THR A 249 9.33 -3.16 -13.63
N SER A 250 8.47 -3.74 -14.47
CA SER A 250 7.56 -2.98 -15.34
C SER A 250 6.46 -2.32 -14.53
N GLU A 251 6.29 -1.01 -14.68
CA GLU A 251 5.16 -0.27 -14.12
C GLU A 251 3.85 -0.52 -14.89
N VAL A 252 3.97 -0.94 -16.15
CA VAL A 252 2.81 -1.27 -16.99
C VAL A 252 2.18 -2.57 -16.46
N PRO A 253 0.86 -2.58 -16.17
CA PRO A 253 0.17 -3.79 -15.75
C PRO A 253 0.36 -4.92 -16.75
N ALA A 254 0.59 -6.13 -16.24
CA ALA A 254 0.76 -7.34 -17.06
C ALA A 254 -0.59 -7.85 -17.62
N TYR A 255 -1.64 -7.05 -17.55
CA TYR A 255 -2.99 -7.44 -17.95
C TYR A 255 -3.74 -6.27 -18.59
N GLU A 256 -4.67 -6.60 -19.47
CA GLU A 256 -5.52 -5.63 -20.16
C GLU A 256 -6.94 -6.18 -20.32
N VAL A 257 -7.93 -5.29 -20.40
CA VAL A 257 -9.29 -5.66 -20.81
C VAL A 257 -9.49 -5.34 -22.28
N ARG A 258 -9.78 -6.38 -23.06
CA ARG A 258 -10.02 -6.30 -24.50
C ARG A 258 -11.51 -6.53 -24.77
N ARG A 259 -12.06 -5.88 -25.80
CA ARG A 259 -13.35 -6.31 -26.36
C ARG A 259 -13.13 -7.50 -27.26
N THR A 260 -14.00 -8.49 -27.17
CA THR A 260 -14.03 -9.59 -28.15
C THR A 260 -14.43 -9.04 -29.52
N ALA A 261 -13.81 -9.58 -30.57
CA ALA A 261 -14.13 -9.19 -31.94
C ALA A 261 -15.45 -9.84 -32.38
N GLY A 262 -16.49 -9.03 -32.63
CA GLY A 262 -17.76 -9.48 -33.19
C GLY A 262 -18.74 -8.31 -33.35
N PHE A 263 -19.45 -8.25 -34.48
CA PHE A 263 -20.35 -7.14 -34.84
C PHE A 263 -21.52 -6.94 -33.84
N PHE A 264 -21.79 -7.92 -32.97
CA PHE A 264 -22.90 -7.94 -32.01
C PHE A 264 -22.50 -8.31 -30.57
N SER A 265 -21.24 -8.66 -30.30
CA SER A 265 -20.80 -9.02 -28.94
C SER A 265 -20.26 -7.79 -28.22
N ARG A 266 -20.87 -7.47 -27.08
CA ARG A 266 -20.33 -6.52 -26.08
C ARG A 266 -19.46 -7.23 -25.04
N ASP A 267 -18.93 -8.41 -25.36
CA ASP A 267 -18.22 -9.20 -24.36
C ASP A 267 -16.81 -8.65 -24.14
N TYR A 268 -16.46 -8.53 -22.86
CA TYR A 268 -15.14 -8.14 -22.43
C TYR A 268 -14.35 -9.37 -22.02
N LEU A 269 -13.05 -9.33 -22.32
CA LEU A 269 -12.09 -10.37 -22.03
C LEU A 269 -10.93 -9.75 -21.27
N PHE A 270 -10.56 -10.33 -20.16
CA PHE A 270 -9.31 -10.00 -19.50
C PHE A 270 -8.20 -10.84 -20.11
N SER A 271 -7.09 -10.23 -20.46
CA SER A 271 -5.94 -10.90 -21.05
C SER A 271 -4.74 -10.69 -20.12
N LEU A 272 -4.26 -11.77 -19.50
CA LEU A 272 -3.04 -11.79 -18.69
C LEU A 272 -1.86 -12.15 -19.58
N ARG A 273 -0.77 -11.39 -19.48
CA ARG A 273 0.47 -11.59 -20.23
C ARG A 273 1.63 -11.83 -19.29
N SER A 274 2.63 -12.58 -19.75
CA SER A 274 3.86 -12.78 -19.00
C SER A 274 4.82 -11.61 -19.22
N PRO A 275 5.16 -10.79 -18.21
CA PRO A 275 6.08 -9.67 -18.38
C PRO A 275 7.55 -10.11 -18.56
N LEU A 276 7.85 -11.37 -18.24
CA LEU A 276 9.17 -12.02 -18.41
C LEU A 276 9.02 -13.26 -19.31
N ALA A 277 10.14 -13.72 -19.87
CA ALA A 277 10.17 -15.05 -20.49
C ALA A 277 10.20 -16.12 -19.38
N ALA A 278 9.50 -17.23 -19.59
CA ALA A 278 9.48 -18.38 -18.68
C ALA A 278 9.66 -19.67 -19.48
N LYS A 279 10.57 -20.54 -19.05
CA LYS A 279 10.73 -21.87 -19.67
C LYS A 279 9.65 -22.82 -19.19
N LYS A 280 9.40 -23.89 -19.95
CA LYS A 280 8.55 -25.00 -19.50
C LYS A 280 8.96 -25.46 -18.09
N GLY A 281 7.98 -25.58 -17.19
CA GLY A 281 8.16 -25.98 -15.80
C GLY A 281 8.45 -24.83 -14.84
N GLU A 282 8.75 -23.62 -15.33
CA GLU A 282 8.96 -22.44 -14.48
C GLU A 282 7.62 -21.77 -14.14
N GLN A 283 7.57 -21.15 -12.96
CA GLN A 283 6.45 -20.32 -12.54
C GLN A 283 6.43 -18.99 -13.31
N VAL A 284 5.23 -18.57 -13.70
CA VAL A 284 4.97 -17.26 -14.31
C VAL A 284 4.62 -16.28 -13.19
N PHE A 285 5.16 -15.06 -13.26
CA PHE A 285 5.00 -14.03 -12.24
C PHE A 285 4.60 -12.69 -12.83
N ILE A 286 4.01 -11.84 -12.01
CA ILE A 286 3.74 -10.43 -12.31
C ILE A 286 4.24 -9.50 -11.20
N GLN A 287 4.20 -8.20 -11.45
CA GLN A 287 4.38 -7.17 -10.44
C GLN A 287 3.01 -6.74 -9.91
N TYR A 288 2.74 -6.92 -8.61
CA TYR A 288 1.45 -6.54 -8.02
C TYR A 288 1.29 -5.02 -7.94
N ASP A 289 2.24 -4.33 -7.31
CA ASP A 289 2.32 -2.86 -7.35
C ASP A 289 3.76 -2.42 -7.08
N VAL A 290 4.35 -1.61 -7.96
CA VAL A 290 5.72 -1.08 -7.79
C VAL A 290 5.82 -0.02 -6.69
N ASN A 291 4.69 0.62 -6.34
CA ASN A 291 4.69 1.76 -5.43
C ASN A 291 4.53 1.38 -3.97
N LYS A 292 3.92 0.21 -3.71
CA LYS A 292 3.69 -0.34 -2.37
C LYS A 292 4.99 -0.59 -1.62
N SER A 293 5.00 -0.20 -0.35
CA SER A 293 6.03 -0.52 0.63
C SER A 293 5.92 -1.96 1.12
N ASN A 294 6.93 -2.43 1.88
CA ASN A 294 6.86 -3.72 2.57
C ASN A 294 5.73 -3.75 3.61
N ALA A 295 5.39 -2.63 4.25
CA ALA A 295 4.23 -2.54 5.14
C ALA A 295 2.92 -2.76 4.36
N ASP A 296 2.76 -2.15 3.19
CA ASP A 296 1.58 -2.36 2.33
C ASP A 296 1.48 -3.80 1.84
N LEU A 297 2.61 -4.41 1.43
CA LEU A 297 2.63 -5.80 0.96
C LEU A 297 2.27 -6.78 2.08
N ALA A 298 2.77 -6.53 3.28
CA ALA A 298 2.47 -7.32 4.47
C ALA A 298 0.98 -7.24 4.83
N LEU A 299 0.39 -6.04 4.80
CA LEU A 299 -1.03 -5.83 5.11
C LEU A 299 -1.96 -6.38 4.03
N ASP A 300 -1.59 -6.25 2.75
CA ASP A 300 -2.48 -6.56 1.63
C ASP A 300 -2.43 -8.03 1.21
N TYR A 301 -1.23 -8.63 1.23
CA TYR A 301 -0.98 -9.96 0.67
C TYR A 301 -0.42 -10.96 1.67
N GLY A 302 0.28 -10.48 2.71
CA GLY A 302 0.96 -11.35 3.66
C GLY A 302 2.33 -11.84 3.18
N PHE A 303 3.09 -10.96 2.54
CA PHE A 303 4.50 -11.18 2.26
C PHE A 303 5.23 -9.84 2.20
N THR A 304 6.56 -9.89 2.17
CA THR A 304 7.46 -8.75 1.97
C THR A 304 8.39 -9.05 0.79
N ASP A 305 8.93 -8.01 0.18
CA ASP A 305 9.86 -8.08 -0.94
C ASP A 305 11.25 -7.66 -0.45
N SER A 306 12.24 -8.49 -0.79
CA SER A 306 13.65 -8.31 -0.43
C SER A 306 14.31 -7.02 -0.97
N SER A 307 13.65 -6.31 -1.89
CA SER A 307 14.17 -5.07 -2.44
C SER A 307 14.23 -3.97 -1.38
N PRO A 308 15.40 -3.33 -1.14
CA PRO A 308 15.53 -2.29 -0.12
C PRO A 308 14.66 -1.05 -0.41
N HIS A 309 14.28 -0.83 -1.68
CA HIS A 309 13.41 0.29 -2.06
C HIS A 309 11.93 0.12 -1.63
N ARG A 310 11.60 -1.02 -1.03
CA ARG A 310 10.29 -1.30 -0.43
C ARG A 310 10.22 -0.86 1.02
N ASP A 311 11.37 -0.70 1.68
CA ASP A 311 11.42 -0.21 3.05
C ASP A 311 11.07 1.29 3.03
N ALA A 312 10.00 1.64 3.74
CA ALA A 312 9.48 2.99 3.78
C ALA A 312 8.94 3.31 5.18
N PHE A 313 8.88 4.60 5.49
CA PHE A 313 8.25 5.15 6.68
C PHE A 313 7.54 6.44 6.31
N THR A 314 6.28 6.59 6.71
CA THR A 314 5.48 7.77 6.38
C THR A 314 5.57 8.79 7.51
N LEU A 315 6.26 9.90 7.28
CA LEU A 315 6.28 11.00 8.24
C LEU A 315 4.98 11.80 8.13
N THR A 316 4.26 11.93 9.24
CA THR A 316 3.04 12.76 9.33
C THR A 316 3.42 14.10 9.94
N LEU A 317 3.14 15.18 9.23
CA LEU A 317 3.40 16.55 9.66
C LEU A 317 2.10 17.34 9.72
N GLU A 318 1.92 18.13 10.77
CA GLU A 318 0.68 18.85 11.03
C GLU A 318 0.97 20.32 11.35
N ILE A 319 0.14 21.21 10.82
CA ILE A 319 0.08 22.61 11.24
C ILE A 319 -0.86 22.66 12.44
N SER A 320 -0.34 22.88 13.63
CA SER A 320 -1.15 22.86 14.85
C SER A 320 -2.19 23.99 14.85
N GLU A 321 -3.45 23.68 15.18
CA GLU A 321 -4.51 24.67 15.45
C GLU A 321 -4.14 25.68 16.54
N SER A 322 -3.19 25.33 17.41
CA SER A 322 -2.70 26.22 18.48
C SER A 322 -1.62 27.20 18.02
N ASP A 323 -1.15 27.09 16.78
CA ASP A 323 -0.17 28.00 16.18
C ASP A 323 -0.80 29.39 15.97
N GLU A 324 -0.09 30.44 16.39
CA GLU A 324 -0.52 31.84 16.23
C GLU A 324 -0.85 32.19 14.77
N PHE A 325 -0.14 31.57 13.82
CA PHE A 325 -0.29 31.79 12.39
C PHE A 325 -1.01 30.64 11.67
N TYR A 326 -1.79 29.83 12.39
CA TYR A 326 -2.49 28.66 11.85
C TYR A 326 -3.20 28.94 10.52
N GLY A 327 -4.06 29.97 10.48
CA GLY A 327 -4.85 30.28 9.29
C GLY A 327 -4.00 30.67 8.08
N ASP A 328 -2.91 31.42 8.30
CA ASP A 328 -2.01 31.81 7.22
C ASP A 328 -1.21 30.63 6.70
N LYS A 329 -0.68 29.79 7.59
CA LYS A 329 0.05 28.57 7.23
C LYS A 329 -0.83 27.58 6.48
N LEU A 330 -2.06 27.38 6.94
CA LEU A 330 -3.01 26.47 6.30
C LEU A 330 -3.35 26.91 4.87
N ASP A 331 -3.70 28.19 4.65
CA ASP A 331 -4.04 28.64 3.29
C ASP A 331 -2.80 28.59 2.35
N ILE A 332 -1.57 28.78 2.86
CA ILE A 332 -0.36 28.53 2.08
C ILE A 332 -0.23 27.04 1.70
N ALA A 333 -0.43 26.12 2.65
CA ALA A 333 -0.37 24.68 2.38
C ALA A 333 -1.45 24.25 1.36
N GLU A 334 -2.68 24.74 1.51
CA GLU A 334 -3.79 24.48 0.59
C GLU A 334 -3.51 25.00 -0.82
N SER A 335 -2.82 26.15 -0.94
CA SER A 335 -2.45 26.74 -2.25
C SER A 335 -1.56 25.83 -3.11
N VAL A 336 -0.85 24.88 -2.50
CA VAL A 336 0.01 23.90 -3.19
C VAL A 336 -0.55 22.48 -3.17
N GLY A 337 -1.81 22.32 -2.77
CA GLY A 337 -2.50 21.03 -2.73
C GLY A 337 -2.11 20.15 -1.53
N LEU A 338 -1.52 20.74 -0.49
CA LEU A 338 -1.35 20.10 0.81
C LEU A 338 -2.51 20.51 1.74
N GLY A 339 -2.67 19.82 2.87
CA GLY A 339 -3.67 20.17 3.88
C GLY A 339 -3.01 20.57 5.19
N GLU A 340 -3.84 20.70 6.23
CA GLU A 340 -3.41 20.84 7.62
C GLU A 340 -2.49 19.69 8.09
N THR A 341 -2.83 18.48 7.68
CA THR A 341 -2.01 17.28 7.86
C THR A 341 -1.47 16.83 6.52
N ALA A 342 -0.15 16.65 6.44
CA ALA A 342 0.55 16.16 5.27
C ALA A 342 1.31 14.86 5.59
N TYR A 343 1.27 13.92 4.65
CA TYR A 343 1.90 12.59 4.76
C TYR A 343 3.02 12.49 3.74
N PHE A 344 4.24 12.21 4.21
CA PHE A 344 5.43 12.11 3.38
C PHE A 344 6.04 10.71 3.46
N ASP A 345 5.91 9.94 2.39
CA ASP A 345 6.51 8.60 2.29
C ASP A 345 8.02 8.70 2.04
N ILE A 346 8.80 8.39 3.06
CA ILE A 346 10.26 8.33 2.97
C ILE A 346 10.66 6.90 2.63
N LYS A 347 11.41 6.72 1.55
CA LYS A 347 11.88 5.40 1.08
C LYS A 347 13.38 5.27 1.27
N LEU A 348 13.84 4.09 1.69
CA LEU A 348 15.25 3.82 1.94
C LEU A 348 16.11 4.06 0.69
N GLY A 349 17.20 4.82 0.84
CA GLY A 349 18.13 5.15 -0.24
C GLY A 349 17.53 6.02 -1.35
N LYS A 350 16.43 6.73 -1.09
CA LYS A 350 15.82 7.70 -2.01
C LYS A 350 15.88 9.11 -1.42
N PRO A 351 15.97 10.15 -2.27
CA PRO A 351 15.84 11.52 -1.80
C PRO A 351 14.52 11.75 -1.06
N LEU A 352 14.54 12.65 -0.08
CA LEU A 352 13.32 13.08 0.63
C LEU A 352 12.27 13.60 -0.37
N PRO A 353 10.97 13.42 -0.09
CA PRO A 353 9.91 13.97 -0.93
C PRO A 353 10.08 15.49 -1.11
N PRO A 354 9.92 16.03 -2.33
CA PRO A 354 10.30 17.40 -2.65
C PRO A 354 9.53 18.46 -1.85
N GLN A 355 8.29 18.15 -1.45
CA GLN A 355 7.44 19.05 -0.67
C GLN A 355 7.65 18.93 0.85
N MET A 356 8.44 17.95 1.32
CA MET A 356 8.64 17.71 2.75
C MET A 356 9.41 18.84 3.44
N LEU A 357 10.54 19.28 2.88
CA LEU A 357 11.33 20.36 3.47
C LEU A 357 10.60 21.72 3.48
N PRO A 358 9.96 22.17 2.38
CA PRO A 358 9.15 23.39 2.39
C PRO A 358 8.03 23.35 3.44
N TYR A 359 7.35 22.20 3.55
CA TYR A 359 6.28 22.04 4.54
C TYR A 359 6.80 22.08 5.97
N LEU A 360 7.91 21.41 6.26
CA LEU A 360 8.57 21.50 7.57
C LEU A 360 8.95 22.95 7.93
N ARG A 361 9.56 23.68 6.98
CA ARG A 361 9.91 25.10 7.15
C ARG A 361 8.69 25.96 7.44
N LEU A 362 7.55 25.68 6.80
CA LEU A 362 6.28 26.35 7.03
C LEU A 362 5.73 26.04 8.44
N VAL A 363 5.75 24.77 8.85
CA VAL A 363 5.31 24.35 10.19
C VAL A 363 6.10 25.10 11.26
N VAL A 364 7.43 25.17 11.12
CA VAL A 364 8.31 25.84 12.09
C VAL A 364 8.52 27.33 11.82
N LEU A 365 7.75 27.94 10.92
CA LEU A 365 7.87 29.36 10.58
C LEU A 365 7.26 30.22 11.68
N VAL A 366 8.10 30.89 12.46
CA VAL A 366 7.69 31.71 13.61
C VAL A 366 8.63 32.91 13.79
N GLY A 367 8.24 33.84 14.67
CA GLY A 367 9.11 34.91 15.15
C GLY A 367 9.60 35.84 14.01
N PRO A 368 10.90 36.14 13.91
CA PRO A 368 11.42 37.06 12.90
C PRO A 368 11.19 36.65 11.45
N ASP A 369 10.86 35.39 11.17
CA ASP A 369 10.59 34.88 9.82
C ASP A 369 9.10 34.94 9.43
N ALA A 370 8.22 35.26 10.37
CA ALA A 370 6.77 35.32 10.16
C ALA A 370 6.35 36.40 9.14
N PHE A 371 7.22 37.37 8.82
CA PHE A 371 6.94 38.35 7.76
C PHE A 371 6.67 37.69 6.39
N LEU A 372 7.14 36.46 6.17
CA LEU A 372 6.87 35.70 4.94
C LEU A 372 5.40 35.25 4.82
N LEU A 373 4.63 35.34 5.90
CA LEU A 373 3.20 35.03 5.92
C LEU A 373 2.32 36.23 5.50
N GLU A 374 2.91 37.43 5.42
CA GLU A 374 2.21 38.64 5.01
C GLU A 374 1.67 38.53 3.57
N SER A 375 0.55 39.20 3.29
CA SER A 375 -0.17 39.08 2.01
C SER A 375 0.68 39.42 0.78
N ILE A 376 1.72 40.25 0.93
CA ILE A 376 2.65 40.62 -0.15
C ILE A 376 3.47 39.42 -0.66
N PHE A 377 3.67 38.39 0.18
CA PHE A 377 4.42 37.18 -0.18
C PHE A 377 3.51 36.02 -0.56
N ARG A 378 2.17 36.13 -0.47
CA ARG A 378 1.24 35.01 -0.63
C ARG A 378 1.50 34.13 -1.87
N ASN A 379 1.82 34.76 -3.00
CA ASN A 379 2.04 34.08 -4.28
C ASN A 379 3.49 33.59 -4.49
N ALA A 380 4.42 33.93 -3.60
CA ALA A 380 5.85 33.63 -3.71
C ALA A 380 6.42 32.87 -2.51
N VAL A 381 5.68 32.82 -1.39
CA VAL A 381 6.14 32.25 -0.11
C VAL A 381 6.55 30.80 -0.27
N TRP A 382 5.83 29.99 -1.04
CA TRP A 382 6.21 28.60 -1.29
C TRP A 382 7.57 28.49 -1.99
N GLY A 383 7.83 29.32 -3.01
CA GLY A 383 9.14 29.38 -3.67
C GLY A 383 10.25 29.83 -2.73
N HIS A 384 9.96 30.64 -1.72
CA HIS A 384 10.91 30.97 -0.66
C HIS A 384 11.17 29.78 0.27
N LEU A 385 10.12 29.00 0.62
CA LEU A 385 10.19 27.80 1.45
C LEU A 385 10.89 26.62 0.77
N GLU A 386 11.05 26.63 -0.56
CA GLU A 386 11.89 25.66 -1.29
C GLU A 386 13.38 25.79 -0.93
N LEU A 387 13.80 26.96 -0.45
CA LEU A 387 15.17 27.25 -0.02
C LEU A 387 15.23 27.52 1.50
N PRO A 388 16.43 27.46 2.12
CA PRO A 388 16.56 27.76 3.54
C PRO A 388 16.07 29.17 3.91
N ILE A 389 15.27 29.29 4.97
CA ILE A 389 14.68 30.57 5.40
C ILE A 389 15.66 31.33 6.30
N SER A 390 15.94 30.76 7.47
CA SER A 390 16.89 31.28 8.44
C SER A 390 17.58 30.13 9.17
N ARG A 391 18.74 30.40 9.76
CA ARG A 391 19.47 29.43 10.58
C ARG A 391 18.62 28.90 11.73
N ALA A 392 17.79 29.76 12.34
CA ALA A 392 16.92 29.37 13.45
C ALA A 392 15.79 28.43 12.99
N ASN A 393 15.17 28.72 11.85
CA ASN A 393 14.13 27.89 11.25
C ASN A 393 14.67 26.50 10.86
N GLU A 394 15.82 26.45 10.18
CA GLU A 394 16.46 25.18 9.79
C GLU A 394 16.90 24.35 11.01
N LEU A 395 17.50 24.97 12.03
CA LEU A 395 17.88 24.29 13.27
C LEU A 395 16.66 23.69 13.99
N LEU A 396 15.55 24.44 14.07
CA LEU A 396 14.33 23.97 14.73
C LEU A 396 13.72 22.79 13.97
N MET A 397 13.65 22.86 12.64
CA MET A 397 13.23 21.76 11.80
C MET A 397 14.08 20.51 12.02
N CYS A 398 15.43 20.63 11.97
CA CYS A 398 16.32 19.49 12.14
C CYS A 398 16.13 18.82 13.49
N LYS A 399 16.05 19.61 14.57
CA LYS A 399 15.78 19.09 15.92
C LYS A 399 14.47 18.33 16.01
N ILE A 400 13.38 18.89 15.48
CA ILE A 400 12.06 18.24 15.50
C ILE A 400 12.11 16.88 14.79
N VAL A 401 12.73 16.80 13.61
CA VAL A 401 12.82 15.54 12.87
C VAL A 401 13.74 14.54 13.59
N CYS A 402 14.90 14.96 14.08
CA CYS A 402 15.82 14.09 14.82
C CYS A 402 15.20 13.55 16.12
N ASP A 403 14.49 14.39 16.87
CA ASP A 403 13.79 14.01 18.10
C ASP A 403 12.64 13.03 17.78
N ALA A 404 11.88 13.28 16.71
CA ALA A 404 10.82 12.39 16.25
C ALA A 404 11.36 11.02 15.81
N CYS A 405 12.44 10.99 15.03
CA CYS A 405 13.10 9.74 14.63
C CYS A 405 13.63 8.97 15.85
N SER A 406 14.28 9.66 16.78
CA SER A 406 14.80 9.04 18.02
C SER A 406 13.67 8.49 18.89
N SER A 407 12.57 9.23 19.02
CA SER A 407 11.39 8.78 19.75
C SER A 407 10.75 7.56 19.08
N ALA A 408 10.59 7.56 17.75
CA ALA A 408 10.05 6.43 17.01
C ALA A 408 10.93 5.18 17.18
N LEU A 409 12.26 5.32 17.02
CA LEU A 409 13.23 4.24 17.22
C LEU A 409 13.18 3.65 18.63
N SER A 410 12.88 4.45 19.66
CA SER A 410 12.74 3.96 21.03
C SER A 410 11.48 3.12 21.28
N GLY A 411 10.50 3.18 20.37
CA GLY A 411 9.23 2.44 20.47
C GLY A 411 9.32 0.97 20.04
N TYR A 412 10.40 0.57 19.35
CA TYR A 412 10.60 -0.80 18.91
C TYR A 412 11.10 -1.69 20.05
N SER A 413 10.61 -2.92 20.11
CA SER A 413 11.00 -3.90 21.14
C SER A 413 12.37 -4.55 20.89
N THR A 414 12.90 -4.45 19.67
CA THR A 414 14.20 -5.00 19.27
C THR A 414 15.09 -3.95 18.62
N THR A 415 16.40 -4.17 18.68
CA THR A 415 17.43 -3.40 17.95
C THR A 415 17.55 -3.84 16.49
N LEU A 416 18.20 -3.05 15.64
CA LEU A 416 18.42 -3.40 14.25
C LEU A 416 19.36 -4.63 14.12
N GLU A 417 20.36 -4.69 14.97
CA GLU A 417 21.35 -5.77 15.02
C GLU A 417 20.72 -7.12 15.39
N GLU A 418 19.77 -7.11 16.33
CA GLU A 418 19.01 -8.30 16.71
C GLU A 418 18.16 -8.83 15.56
N ASP A 419 17.48 -7.95 14.83
CA ASP A 419 16.68 -8.33 13.66
C ASP A 419 17.54 -8.90 12.53
N GLU A 420 18.69 -8.28 12.25
CA GLU A 420 19.62 -8.82 11.26
C GLU A 420 20.19 -10.18 11.66
N LYS A 421 20.42 -10.39 12.96
CA LYS A 421 20.83 -11.69 13.48
C LYS A 421 19.73 -12.74 13.34
N MET A 422 18.47 -12.37 13.60
CA MET A 422 17.31 -13.26 13.41
C MET A 422 17.15 -13.65 11.94
N LYS A 423 17.26 -12.70 11.00
CA LYS A 423 17.25 -12.99 9.56
C LYS A 423 18.37 -13.96 9.17
N LYS A 424 19.60 -13.77 9.67
CA LYS A 424 20.74 -14.65 9.38
C LYS A 424 20.59 -16.05 9.96
N ALA A 425 19.84 -16.22 11.06
CA ALA A 425 19.60 -17.53 11.67
C ALA A 425 18.67 -18.43 10.84
N GLY A 426 17.85 -17.86 9.96
CA GLY A 426 17.12 -18.58 8.90
C GLY A 426 16.02 -19.54 9.35
N SER A 427 15.60 -19.51 10.62
CA SER A 427 14.55 -20.38 11.17
C SER A 427 13.45 -19.54 11.82
N MET A 428 12.55 -18.99 11.00
CA MET A 428 11.40 -18.19 11.45
C MET A 428 10.11 -18.69 10.80
N SER A 429 8.97 -18.45 11.45
CA SER A 429 7.66 -18.62 10.80
C SER A 429 7.49 -17.51 9.74
N PRO A 430 6.65 -17.70 8.71
CA PRO A 430 6.43 -16.69 7.67
C PRO A 430 5.97 -15.33 8.24
N ARG A 431 5.11 -15.35 9.26
CA ARG A 431 4.62 -14.12 9.92
C ARG A 431 5.73 -13.44 10.72
N LEU A 432 6.55 -14.19 11.46
CA LEU A 432 7.70 -13.63 12.16
C LEU A 432 8.72 -13.05 11.18
N GLU A 433 8.95 -13.70 10.03
CA GLU A 433 9.80 -13.18 8.97
C GLU A 433 9.29 -11.81 8.49
N ILE A 434 8.00 -11.69 8.14
CA ILE A 434 7.37 -10.42 7.78
C ILE A 434 7.59 -9.36 8.87
N ALA A 435 7.37 -9.70 10.14
CA ALA A 435 7.54 -8.75 11.25
C ALA A 435 8.98 -8.22 11.34
N VAL A 436 9.96 -9.13 11.29
CA VAL A 436 11.39 -8.81 11.32
C VAL A 436 11.80 -8.00 10.08
N GLU A 437 11.21 -8.29 8.92
CA GLU A 437 11.46 -7.54 7.69
C GLU A 437 10.96 -6.11 7.77
N VAL A 438 9.70 -5.91 8.13
CA VAL A 438 9.09 -4.57 8.21
C VAL A 438 9.75 -3.73 9.29
N ARG A 439 9.87 -4.23 10.53
CA ARG A 439 10.44 -3.43 11.63
C ARG A 439 11.92 -3.13 11.41
N GLY A 440 12.67 -4.05 10.81
CA GLY A 440 14.05 -3.81 10.39
C GLY A 440 14.15 -2.74 9.29
N GLY A 441 13.25 -2.78 8.31
CA GLY A 441 13.16 -1.79 7.23
C GLY A 441 12.83 -0.39 7.74
N GLU A 442 11.79 -0.26 8.57
CA GLU A 442 11.41 1.02 9.18
C GLU A 442 12.54 1.62 10.03
N LYS A 443 13.22 0.80 10.86
CA LYS A 443 14.39 1.26 11.63
C LYS A 443 15.51 1.79 10.75
N LYS A 444 15.76 1.17 9.59
CA LYS A 444 16.75 1.66 8.61
C LYS A 444 16.35 3.00 8.03
N VAL A 445 15.09 3.16 7.61
CA VAL A 445 14.58 4.42 7.07
C VAL A 445 14.64 5.54 8.11
N LEU A 446 14.23 5.27 9.35
CA LEU A 446 14.31 6.22 10.46
C LEU A 446 15.76 6.63 10.76
N THR A 447 16.69 5.67 10.75
CA THR A 447 18.12 5.95 10.98
C THR A 447 18.71 6.78 9.84
N GLU A 448 18.42 6.45 8.59
CA GLU A 448 18.85 7.22 7.41
C GLU A 448 18.29 8.65 7.47
N THR A 449 17.00 8.80 7.77
CA THR A 449 16.35 10.10 7.91
C THR A 449 17.01 10.92 9.02
N ASN A 450 17.22 10.33 10.19
CA ASN A 450 17.91 11.00 11.30
C ASN A 450 19.31 11.47 10.89
N ASN A 451 20.08 10.64 10.18
CA ASN A 451 21.42 11.01 9.71
C ASN A 451 21.37 12.17 8.71
N ILE A 452 20.42 12.18 7.75
CA ILE A 452 20.24 13.29 6.80
C ILE A 452 20.03 14.62 7.53
N PHE A 453 19.18 14.64 8.55
CA PHE A 453 18.91 15.88 9.30
C PHE A 453 20.03 16.26 10.28
N ARG A 454 20.83 15.29 10.78
CA ARG A 454 22.04 15.58 11.56
C ARG A 454 23.17 16.15 10.71
N GLU A 455 23.41 15.60 9.53
CA GLU A 455 24.36 16.17 8.57
C GLU A 455 23.94 17.60 8.19
N ARG A 456 22.65 17.82 7.95
CA ARG A 456 22.09 19.15 7.71
C ARG A 456 22.29 20.11 8.89
N GLU A 457 22.24 19.62 10.14
CA GLU A 457 22.53 20.43 11.34
C GLU A 457 24.00 20.87 11.39
N GLU A 458 24.92 20.02 10.92
CA GLU A 458 26.36 20.34 10.83
C GLU A 458 26.64 21.37 9.72
N GLU A 459 25.87 21.35 8.64
CA GLU A 459 26.00 22.26 7.48
C GLU A 459 25.26 23.60 7.65
N LEU A 460 24.66 23.88 8.81
CA LEU A 460 23.83 25.09 9.01
C LEU A 460 24.56 26.40 8.71
N ASP A 461 25.87 26.48 8.94
CA ASP A 461 26.65 27.69 8.71
C ASP A 461 27.08 27.85 7.24
N ASP A 462 26.92 26.82 6.42
CA ASP A 462 27.25 26.80 4.99
C ASP A 462 26.02 27.06 4.10
N LEU A 463 24.81 27.03 4.67
CA LEU A 463 23.56 27.27 3.94
C LEU A 463 23.38 28.76 3.63
N GLU A 464 22.97 29.05 2.40
CA GLU A 464 22.57 30.41 2.02
C GLU A 464 21.10 30.68 2.38
N TYR A 465 20.86 31.67 3.26
CA TYR A 465 19.54 32.00 3.81
C TYR A 465 18.81 33.13 3.07
N TYR A 466 17.53 33.35 3.39
CA TYR A 466 16.69 34.34 2.71
C TYR A 466 17.31 35.74 2.67
N GLN A 467 17.86 36.22 3.79
CA GLN A 467 18.47 37.55 3.86
C GLN A 467 19.74 37.65 2.99
N GLU A 468 20.55 36.59 2.95
CA GLU A 468 21.77 36.55 2.12
C GLU A 468 21.43 36.56 0.64
N ARG A 469 20.46 35.74 0.20
CA ARG A 469 19.97 35.72 -1.18
C ARG A 469 19.47 37.09 -1.61
N ARG A 470 18.67 37.73 -0.75
CA ARG A 470 18.13 39.08 -1.00
C ARG A 470 19.23 40.13 -1.16
N LEU A 471 20.34 40.02 -0.43
CA LEU A 471 21.46 40.95 -0.53
C LEU A 471 22.32 40.72 -1.78
N LYS A 472 22.40 39.50 -2.32
CA LYS A 472 23.15 39.23 -3.57
C LYS A 472 22.52 39.91 -4.79
N ASP A 473 21.21 40.08 -4.80
CA ASP A 473 20.49 40.75 -5.88
C ASP A 473 20.59 42.28 -5.86
N LEU A 474 21.37 42.86 -4.92
CA LEU A 474 21.50 44.31 -4.78
C LEU A 474 22.31 45.00 -5.89
N GLY A 475 23.01 44.24 -6.74
CA GLY A 475 23.77 44.83 -7.86
C GLY A 475 24.84 45.84 -7.41
N LEU A 476 25.46 45.64 -6.24
CA LEU A 476 26.42 46.58 -5.64
C LEU A 476 27.65 46.85 -6.52
N VAL A 477 27.90 46.02 -7.53
CA VAL A 477 28.90 46.24 -8.59
C VAL A 477 28.18 46.38 -9.94
N GLY A 478 27.42 47.47 -10.10
CA GLY A 478 26.82 47.90 -11.37
C GLY A 478 27.68 48.95 -12.08
N GLU A 479 27.28 49.34 -13.30
CA GLU A 479 27.88 50.51 -13.98
C GLU A 479 27.70 51.76 -13.10
N GLN A 480 28.70 52.66 -13.07
CA GLN A 480 28.55 53.95 -12.40
C GLN A 480 27.30 54.64 -12.94
N GLY A 481 26.25 54.74 -12.11
CA GLY A 481 25.02 55.42 -12.51
C GLY A 481 25.36 56.81 -13.04
N GLU A 482 24.84 57.14 -14.22
CA GLU A 482 25.07 58.45 -14.83
C GLU A 482 24.75 59.55 -13.81
N LEU A 483 25.69 60.47 -13.60
CA LEU A 483 25.46 61.69 -12.84
C LEU A 483 24.35 62.48 -13.53
N ILE A 484 23.11 62.35 -13.03
CA ILE A 484 21.98 63.15 -13.50
C ILE A 484 22.22 64.58 -13.02
N PHE A 485 22.79 65.43 -13.87
CA PHE A 485 22.86 66.86 -13.62
C PHE A 485 21.44 67.44 -13.67
N TRP A 486 20.96 67.90 -12.50
CA TRP A 486 19.68 68.60 -12.40
C TRP A 486 19.86 70.02 -12.94
N GLU A 487 19.52 70.26 -14.21
CA GLU A 487 19.45 71.62 -14.75
C GLU A 487 18.13 72.28 -14.32
N PRO A 488 18.17 73.43 -13.62
CA PRO A 488 16.95 74.16 -13.28
C PRO A 488 16.27 74.68 -14.57
N PRO A 489 14.93 74.66 -14.63
CA PRO A 489 14.19 75.09 -15.82
C PRO A 489 14.50 76.55 -16.14
N GLN A 490 14.93 76.80 -17.38
CA GLN A 490 15.12 78.16 -17.91
C GLN A 490 13.77 78.88 -17.95
N LYS A 491 13.75 80.09 -17.36
CA LYS A 491 12.58 80.96 -17.25
C LYS A 491 12.10 81.53 -18.58
#